data_AF-A0A1G8BKG1-F1
#
_entry.id   AF-A0A1G8BKG1-F1
#
_cell.length_a   1.000
_cell.length_b   1.000
_cell.length_c   1.000
_cell.angle_alpha   90.00
_cell.angle_beta   90.00
_cell.angle_gamma   90.00
#
_symmetry.space_group_name_H-M   'P 1'
#
loop_
_entity.id
_entity.type
_entity.pdbx_description
1 polymer ?
#
loop_
_entity_poly.entity_id
_entity_poly.type
_entity_poly.pdbx_seq_one_letter_code
_entity_poly.pdbx_strand_id
1 'polypeptide(L)'
;MVSRARLKSILTGLALYAMAAAIVGYFGVNAYTGKYGLNARQELDQEIIALTSELAQLKRERARSEQRVSLLRTSRIDPDMLDERARYQLDYVNPHDLVRMIPAK
;
A
#
# COMPACT_ATOMS: atom_id res chain seq x y z
N MET A 1 -11.81 66.53 -32.83
CA MET A 1 -10.64 65.94 -32.15
C MET A 1 -11.03 64.81 -31.17
N VAL A 2 -12.00 63.93 -31.51
CA VAL A 2 -12.60 62.98 -30.53
C VAL A 2 -12.61 61.51 -31.01
N SER A 3 -12.23 61.21 -32.26
CA SER A 3 -12.22 59.82 -32.77
C SER A 3 -11.14 58.94 -32.11
N ARG A 4 -9.97 59.52 -31.83
CA ARG A 4 -8.84 58.80 -31.20
C ARG A 4 -9.15 58.36 -29.77
N ALA A 5 -9.98 59.12 -29.03
CA ALA A 5 -10.33 58.81 -27.65
C ALA A 5 -11.28 57.62 -27.54
N ARG A 6 -12.29 57.54 -28.41
CA ARG A 6 -13.20 56.37 -28.46
C ARG A 6 -12.50 55.11 -28.94
N LEU A 7 -11.63 55.22 -29.95
CA LEU A 7 -10.87 54.09 -30.47
C LEU A 7 -9.90 53.54 -29.41
N LYS A 8 -9.19 54.42 -28.68
CA LYS A 8 -8.35 54.01 -27.54
C LYS A 8 -9.16 53.23 -26.52
N SER A 9 -10.31 53.75 -26.07
CA SER A 9 -11.14 53.10 -25.05
C SER A 9 -11.65 51.72 -25.49
N ILE A 10 -12.05 51.56 -26.75
CA ILE A 10 -12.46 50.25 -27.30
C ILE A 10 -11.26 49.30 -27.33
N LEU A 11 -10.10 49.78 -27.78
CA LEU A 11 -8.87 48.97 -27.81
C LEU A 11 -8.45 48.49 -26.42
N THR A 12 -8.55 49.35 -25.39
CA THR A 12 -8.21 48.96 -24.01
C THR A 12 -9.17 47.91 -23.47
N GLY A 13 -10.47 48.03 -23.75
CA GLY A 13 -11.45 47.01 -23.37
C GLY A 13 -11.16 45.67 -24.03
N LEU A 14 -10.90 45.69 -25.34
CA LEU A 14 -10.57 44.48 -26.10
C LEU A 14 -9.27 43.82 -25.63
N ALA A 15 -8.24 44.63 -25.33
CA ALA A 15 -6.99 44.16 -24.75
C ALA A 15 -7.19 43.54 -23.35
N LEU A 16 -8.04 44.14 -22.52
CA LEU A 16 -8.37 43.60 -21.19
C LEU A 16 -9.01 42.22 -21.29
N TYR A 17 -10.02 42.07 -22.15
CA TYR A 17 -10.70 40.78 -22.35
C TYR A 17 -9.79 39.73 -22.98
N ALA A 18 -8.96 40.12 -23.95
CA ALA A 18 -7.97 39.21 -24.55
C ALA A 18 -6.96 38.70 -23.51
N MET A 19 -6.47 39.59 -22.64
CA MET A 19 -5.56 39.23 -21.56
C MET A 19 -6.23 38.32 -20.53
N ALA A 20 -7.48 38.61 -20.15
CA ALA A 20 -8.24 37.74 -19.26
C ALA A 20 -8.45 36.33 -19.86
N ALA A 21 -8.80 36.25 -21.16
CA ALA A 21 -8.95 34.98 -21.86
C ALA A 21 -7.63 34.20 -21.93
N ALA A 22 -6.51 34.88 -22.17
CA ALA A 22 -5.18 34.25 -22.18
C ALA A 22 -4.80 33.67 -20.81
N ILE A 23 -5.08 34.41 -19.73
CA ILE A 23 -4.85 33.95 -18.35
C ILE A 23 -5.72 32.71 -18.05
N VAL A 24 -7.03 32.78 -18.34
CA VAL A 24 -7.94 31.65 -18.13
C VAL A 24 -7.52 30.43 -18.96
N GLY A 25 -7.13 30.62 -20.21
CA GLY A 25 -6.62 29.55 -21.06
C GLY A 25 -5.34 28.91 -20.51
N TYR A 26 -4.38 29.73 -20.07
CA TYR A 26 -3.14 29.24 -19.45
C TYR A 26 -3.42 28.40 -18.20
N PHE A 27 -4.28 28.89 -17.31
CA PHE A 27 -4.67 28.14 -16.11
C PHE A 27 -5.49 26.90 -16.44
N GLY A 28 -6.37 26.95 -17.44
CA GLY A 28 -7.14 25.79 -17.90
C GLY A 28 -6.26 24.66 -18.43
N VAL A 29 -5.28 24.98 -19.29
CA VAL A 29 -4.32 24.01 -19.80
C VAL A 29 -3.46 23.44 -18.67
N ASN A 30 -2.96 24.30 -17.77
CA ASN A 30 -2.17 23.83 -16.62
C ASN A 30 -2.98 22.98 -15.64
N ALA A 31 -4.28 23.23 -15.48
CA ALA A 31 -5.16 22.41 -14.65
C ALA A 31 -5.39 21.00 -15.24
N TYR A 32 -5.28 20.86 -16.57
CA TYR A 32 -5.43 19.58 -17.25
C TYR A 32 -4.11 18.79 -17.33
N THR A 33 -3.00 19.47 -17.65
CA THR A 33 -1.68 18.85 -17.87
C THR A 33 -0.78 18.85 -16.62
N GLY A 34 -1.16 19.57 -15.57
CA GLY A 34 -0.36 19.66 -14.35
C GLY A 34 -0.27 18.34 -13.58
N LYS A 35 0.82 18.17 -12.82
CA LYS A 35 1.08 17.03 -11.92
C LYS A 35 0.01 16.74 -10.86
N TYR A 36 -0.90 17.68 -10.61
CA TYR A 36 -2.07 17.53 -9.72
C TYR A 36 -3.39 17.84 -10.46
N GLY A 37 -3.35 17.78 -11.79
CA GLY A 37 -4.52 17.99 -12.63
C GLY A 37 -5.53 16.85 -12.46
N LEU A 38 -6.69 17.01 -13.08
CA LEU A 38 -7.80 16.06 -12.98
C LEU A 38 -7.40 14.63 -13.36
N ASN A 39 -6.46 14.47 -14.30
CA ASN A 39 -5.97 13.18 -14.76
C ASN A 39 -4.93 12.54 -13.82
N ALA A 40 -4.12 13.35 -13.13
CA ALA A 40 -3.07 12.84 -12.22
C ALA A 40 -3.66 12.14 -10.99
N ARG A 41 -4.90 12.48 -10.62
CA ARG A 41 -5.58 11.87 -9.48
C ARG A 41 -5.81 10.36 -9.69
N GLN A 42 -6.15 9.95 -10.91
CA GLN A 42 -6.39 8.54 -11.21
C GLN A 42 -5.11 7.71 -11.13
N GLU A 43 -3.99 8.23 -11.62
CA GLU A 43 -2.69 7.55 -11.54
C GLU A 43 -2.22 7.44 -10.09
N LEU A 44 -2.36 8.51 -9.31
CA LEU A 44 -2.06 8.50 -7.87
C LEU A 44 -2.95 7.52 -7.10
N ASP A 45 -4.25 7.45 -7.40
CA ASP A 45 -5.15 6.50 -6.76
C ASP A 45 -4.76 5.04 -7.09
N GLN A 46 -4.33 4.78 -8.33
CA GLN A 46 -3.82 3.47 -8.73
C GLN A 46 -2.52 3.11 -8.02
N GLU A 47 -1.59 4.06 -7.90
CA GLU A 47 -0.33 3.88 -7.17
C GLU A 47 -0.57 3.62 -5.68
N ILE A 48 -1.49 4.35 -5.06
CA ILE A 48 -1.93 4.14 -3.67
C ILE A 48 -2.47 2.72 -3.49
N ILE A 49 -3.33 2.25 -4.40
CA ILE A 49 -3.90 0.89 -4.34
C ILE A 49 -2.77 -0.15 -4.46
N ALA A 50 -1.85 0.02 -5.41
CA ALA A 50 -0.73 -0.89 -5.62
C ALA A 50 0.15 -0.98 -4.36
N LEU A 51 0.62 0.16 -3.85
CA LEU A 51 1.46 0.23 -2.65
C LEU A 51 0.77 -0.32 -1.40
N THR A 52 -0.53 -0.03 -1.24
CA THR A 52 -1.30 -0.56 -0.11
C THR A 52 -1.43 -2.08 -0.18
N SER A 53 -1.62 -2.62 -1.39
CA SER A 53 -1.70 -4.07 -1.60
C SER A 53 -0.37 -4.77 -1.31
N GLU A 54 0.75 -4.19 -1.74
CA GLU A 54 2.11 -4.68 -1.49
C GLU A 54 2.41 -4.65 0.01
N LEU A 55 2.13 -3.54 0.68
CA LEU A 55 2.29 -3.40 2.13
C LEU A 55 1.50 -4.47 2.88
N ALA A 56 0.26 -4.75 2.47
CA ALA A 56 -0.57 -5.78 3.08
C ALA A 56 0.00 -7.20 2.86
N GLN A 57 0.69 -7.46 1.75
CA GLN A 57 1.39 -8.73 1.52
C GLN A 57 2.65 -8.84 2.39
N LEU A 58 3.50 -7.82 2.40
CA LEU A 58 4.72 -7.79 3.20
C LEU A 58 4.43 -7.92 4.70
N LYS A 59 3.36 -7.28 5.21
CA LYS A 59 2.94 -7.45 6.60
C LYS A 59 2.56 -8.90 6.92
N ARG A 60 1.88 -9.59 6.01
CA ARG A 60 1.52 -11.00 6.19
C ARG A 60 2.76 -11.89 6.19
N GLU A 61 3.72 -11.62 5.30
CA GLU A 61 4.98 -12.34 5.26
C GLU A 61 5.80 -12.13 6.53
N ARG A 62 5.92 -10.88 6.99
CA ARG A 62 6.54 -10.54 8.26
C ARG A 62 5.90 -11.32 9.41
N ALA A 63 4.57 -11.30 9.53
CA ALA A 63 3.87 -12.00 10.61
C ALA A 63 4.14 -13.51 10.60
N ARG A 64 4.15 -14.15 9.43
CA ARG A 64 4.50 -15.58 9.30
C ARG A 64 5.95 -15.85 9.69
N SER A 65 6.88 -14.99 9.27
CA SER A 65 8.28 -15.10 9.63
C SER A 65 8.51 -14.87 11.13
N GLU A 66 7.80 -13.92 11.74
CA GLU A 66 7.85 -13.68 13.18
C GLU A 66 7.35 -14.89 13.98
N GLN A 67 6.26 -15.53 13.53
CA GLN A 67 5.77 -16.77 14.15
C GLN A 67 6.79 -17.91 14.04
N ARG A 68 7.44 -18.08 12.88
CA ARG A 68 8.50 -19.08 12.73
C ARG A 68 9.70 -18.78 13.62
N VAL A 69 10.13 -17.52 13.68
CA VAL A 69 11.23 -17.08 14.55
C VAL A 69 10.86 -17.27 16.03
N SER A 70 9.61 -17.03 16.43
CA SER A 70 9.19 -17.26 17.82
C SER A 70 9.25 -18.74 18.19
N LEU A 71 8.91 -19.65 17.28
CA LEU A 71 9.04 -21.10 17.48
C LEU A 71 10.51 -21.55 17.56
N LEU A 72 11.43 -20.83 16.90
CA LEU A 72 12.87 -21.13 16.92
C LEU A 72 13.62 -20.45 18.07
N ARG A 73 12.99 -19.53 18.82
CA ARG A 73 13.62 -18.85 19.96
C ARG A 73 13.73 -19.79 21.16
N THR A 74 14.93 -20.33 21.36
CA THR A 74 15.38 -21.12 22.53
C THR A 74 15.04 -20.52 23.90
N SER A 75 14.80 -19.21 24.02
CA SER A 75 14.46 -18.59 25.31
C SER A 75 13.07 -19.00 25.85
N ARG A 76 12.25 -19.66 25.04
CA ARG A 76 10.95 -20.19 25.46
C ARG A 76 10.69 -21.50 24.69
N ILE A 77 11.47 -22.54 24.98
CA ILE A 77 11.15 -23.89 24.53
C ILE A 77 9.80 -24.27 25.14
N ASP A 78 8.85 -24.67 24.30
CA ASP A 78 7.53 -25.12 24.73
C ASP A 78 7.67 -26.40 25.60
N PRO A 79 7.17 -26.41 26.85
CA PRO A 79 7.19 -27.59 27.71
C PRO A 79 6.64 -28.85 27.05
N ASP A 80 5.62 -28.73 26.19
CA ASP A 80 5.04 -29.88 25.49
C ASP A 80 6.01 -30.48 24.47
N MET A 81 6.79 -29.64 23.78
CA MET A 81 7.83 -30.12 22.86
C MET A 81 8.98 -30.83 23.60
N LEU A 82 9.28 -30.43 24.83
CA LEU A 82 10.25 -31.13 25.68
C LEU A 82 9.71 -32.47 26.17
N ASP A 83 8.45 -32.52 26.57
CA ASP A 83 7.77 -33.75 27.02
C ASP A 83 7.66 -34.77 25.88
N GLU A 84 7.24 -34.35 24.69
CA GLU A 84 7.25 -35.22 23.50
C GLU A 84 8.66 -35.74 23.18
N ARG A 85 9.68 -34.87 23.24
CA ARG A 85 11.07 -35.27 22.93
C ARG A 85 11.63 -36.23 23.99
N ALA A 86 11.33 -36.00 25.26
CA ALA A 86 11.72 -36.87 26.36
C ALA A 86 11.05 -38.25 26.24
N ARG A 87 9.74 -38.29 25.93
CA ARG A 87 9.01 -39.55 25.70
C ARG A 87 9.54 -40.33 24.51
N TYR A 88 9.80 -39.65 23.40
CA TYR A 88 10.41 -40.28 22.22
C TYR A 88 11.78 -40.90 22.54
N GLN A 89 12.62 -40.24 23.35
CA GLN A 89 13.93 -40.79 23.73
C GLN A 89 13.85 -41.96 24.71
N LEU A 90 12.81 -42.01 25.53
CA LEU A 90 12.62 -43.01 26.57
C LEU A 90 11.67 -44.14 26.16
N ASP A 91 11.26 -44.20 24.89
CA ASP A 91 10.24 -45.11 24.36
C ASP A 91 8.92 -45.11 25.17
N TYR A 92 8.56 -43.94 25.72
CA TYR A 92 7.29 -43.75 26.41
C TYR A 92 6.19 -43.25 25.47
N VAL A 93 4.97 -43.68 25.75
CA VAL A 93 3.75 -43.26 25.04
C VAL A 93 2.95 -42.27 25.89
N ASN A 94 2.17 -41.38 25.27
CA ASN A 94 1.26 -40.51 26.02
C ASN A 94 0.15 -41.37 26.65
N PRO A 95 -0.30 -41.09 27.90
CA PRO A 95 -1.46 -41.75 28.49
C PRO A 95 -2.73 -41.74 27.64
N HIS A 96 -2.86 -40.80 26.70
CA HIS A 96 -3.99 -40.67 25.79
C HIS A 96 -3.75 -41.33 24.41
N ASP A 97 -2.60 -41.96 24.17
CA ASP A 97 -2.29 -42.63 22.91
C ASP A 97 -2.87 -44.05 22.84
N LEU A 98 -3.36 -44.44 21.67
CA LEU A 98 -3.85 -45.80 21.40
C LEU A 98 -2.68 -46.73 21.08
N VAL A 99 -2.31 -47.60 22.04
CA VAL A 99 -1.25 -48.60 21.85
C VAL A 99 -1.83 -49.89 21.27
N ARG A 100 -1.28 -50.34 20.14
CA ARG A 100 -1.59 -51.65 19.52
C ARG A 100 -0.35 -52.54 19.51
N MET A 101 -0.40 -53.65 20.23
CA MET A 101 0.62 -54.69 20.17
C MET A 101 0.62 -55.36 18.78
N ILE A 102 1.77 -55.41 18.12
CA ILE A 102 1.94 -56.07 16.83
C ILE A 102 2.63 -57.42 17.08
N PRO A 103 2.14 -58.55 16.54
CA PRO A 103 2.76 -59.86 16.76
C PRO A 103 4.18 -59.87 16.19
N ALA A 104 5.13 -60.41 16.96
CA ALA A 104 6.50 -60.63 16.52
C ALA A 104 6.53 -61.63 15.37
N LYS A 105 7.34 -61.33 14.35
CA LYS A 105 7.54 -62.18 13.17
C LYS A 105 8.40 -63.39 13.49
#